data_AF-A0A944X2V6-F1
#
_entry.id   AF-A0A944X2V6-F1
#
_cell.length_a   1.000
_cell.length_b   1.000
_cell.length_c   1.000
_cell.angle_alpha   90.00
_cell.angle_beta   90.00
_cell.angle_gamma   90.00
#
_symmetry.space_group_name_H-M   'P 1'
#
loop_
_entity.id
_entity.type
_entity.pdbx_description
1 polymer ?
#
loop_
_entity_poly.entity_id
_entity_poly.type
_entity_poly.pdbx_seq_one_letter_code
_entity_poly.pdbx_strand_id
1 'polypeptide(L)'
;MKHFITIKNKKYPYIIEPTTKKAVRFTCEEANIKQEFLREDIPALLIDLPAFIIDEQNYRKKKEKDVIRFRVSSEDKNKIEKRAIKNGYSTVSAYLRDLALG
;
A
#
# COMPACT_ATOMS: atom_id res chain seq x y z
N MET A 1 6.36 10.98 22.11
CA MET A 1 7.55 11.56 21.43
C MET A 1 7.70 10.91 20.06
N LYS A 2 8.20 11.66 19.06
CA LYS A 2 8.44 11.13 17.70
C LYS A 2 9.86 10.58 17.62
N HIS A 3 9.97 9.30 17.31
CA HIS A 3 11.23 8.57 17.14
C HIS A 3 11.36 8.10 15.70
N PHE A 4 12.55 7.65 15.32
CA PHE A 4 12.84 7.21 13.95
C PHE A 4 13.63 5.91 13.97
N ILE A 5 13.25 4.98 13.11
CA ILE A 5 14.04 3.79 12.80
C ILE A 5 14.59 3.92 11.38
N THR A 6 15.84 3.54 11.16
CA THR A 6 16.47 3.63 9.84
C THR A 6 16.53 2.24 9.21
N ILE A 7 15.89 2.08 8.04
CA ILE A 7 15.85 0.84 7.28
C ILE A 7 16.26 1.17 5.84
N LYS A 8 17.29 0.51 5.31
CA LYS A 8 17.79 0.72 3.93
C LYS A 8 17.98 2.21 3.58
N ASN A 9 18.65 2.96 4.46
CA ASN A 9 18.90 4.41 4.35
C ASN A 9 17.65 5.31 4.33
N LYS A 10 16.47 4.79 4.62
CA LYS A 10 15.25 5.58 4.84
C LYS A 10 14.89 5.63 6.31
N LYS A 11 14.47 6.80 6.78
CA LYS A 11 14.01 7.01 8.16
C LYS A 11 12.51 6.88 8.23
N TYR A 12 12.04 6.00 9.09
CA TYR A 12 10.62 5.71 9.30
C TYR A 12 10.22 6.22 10.69
N PRO A 13 9.24 7.15 10.78
CA PRO A 13 8.81 7.67 12.05
C PRO A 13 7.93 6.67 12.81
N TYR A 14 8.11 6.61 14.13
CA TYR A 14 7.17 5.96 15.02
C TYR A 14 6.97 6.82 16.28
N ILE A 15 5.84 6.65 16.94
CA ILE A 15 5.45 7.43 18.10
C ILE A 15 5.12 6.48 19.24
N ILE A 16 5.68 6.76 20.41
CA ILE A 16 5.33 6.11 21.66
C ILE A 16 4.70 7.17 22.57
N GLU A 17 3.47 6.91 22.99
CA GLU A 17 2.70 7.75 23.90
C GLU A 17 2.34 6.93 25.15
N PRO A 18 2.65 7.41 26.36
CA PRO A 18 2.23 6.72 27.57
C PRO A 18 0.72 6.85 27.73
N THR A 19 0.01 5.72 27.85
CA THR A 19 -1.43 5.71 28.15
C THR A 19 -1.67 5.48 29.64
N THR A 20 -1.07 4.42 30.19
CA THR A 20 -1.19 4.05 31.62
C THR A 20 0.19 3.66 32.18
N LYS A 21 0.27 3.30 33.48
CA LYS A 21 1.54 2.86 34.08
C LYS A 21 2.14 1.61 33.41
N LYS A 22 1.29 0.75 32.85
CA LYS A 22 1.68 -0.56 32.27
C LYS A 22 1.56 -0.61 30.75
N ALA A 23 0.76 0.26 30.12
CA ALA A 23 0.55 0.26 28.68
C ALA A 23 1.01 1.56 28.02
N VAL A 24 1.53 1.42 26.81
CA VAL A 24 1.88 2.55 25.94
C VAL A 24 1.23 2.37 24.58
N ARG A 25 0.78 3.47 24.00
CA ARG A 25 0.29 3.51 22.63
C ARG A 25 1.47 3.61 21.68
N PHE A 26 1.55 2.65 20.76
CA PHE A 26 2.55 2.63 19.71
C PHE A 26 1.89 2.92 18.36
N THR A 27 2.43 3.89 17.63
CA THR A 27 1.94 4.26 16.30
C THR A 27 3.10 4.28 15.30
N CYS A 28 2.98 3.48 14.24
CA CYS A 28 3.85 3.47 13.08
C CYS A 28 2.99 3.23 11.82
N GLU A 29 2.79 4.28 11.01
CA GLU A 29 1.94 4.23 9.81
C GLU A 29 2.51 3.30 8.71
N GLU A 30 3.83 3.16 8.70
CA GLU A 30 4.59 2.41 7.70
C GLU A 30 4.54 0.90 7.95
N ALA A 31 4.34 0.50 9.21
CA ALA A 31 4.04 -0.87 9.60
C ALA A 31 2.52 -1.13 9.74
N ASN A 32 1.68 -0.12 9.49
CA ASN A 32 0.24 -0.15 9.78
C ASN A 32 -0.10 -0.52 11.24
N ILE A 33 0.73 -0.07 12.20
CA ILE A 33 0.55 -0.34 13.62
C ILE A 33 0.00 0.91 14.29
N LYS A 34 -1.17 0.80 14.92
CA LYS A 34 -1.75 1.86 15.77
C LYS A 34 -2.53 1.22 16.91
N GLN A 35 -1.82 0.70 17.90
CA GLN A 35 -2.42 -0.05 19.00
C GLN A 35 -1.69 0.16 20.32
N GLU A 36 -2.29 -0.33 21.39
CA GLU A 36 -1.71 -0.31 22.73
C GLU A 36 -0.93 -1.60 22.98
N PHE A 37 0.26 -1.45 23.56
CA PHE A 37 1.13 -2.54 23.96
C PHE A 37 1.47 -2.40 25.44
N LEU A 38 1.82 -3.52 26.08
CA LEU A 38 2.44 -3.46 27.39
C LEU A 38 3.83 -2.86 27.25
N ARG A 39 4.25 -2.10 28.27
CA ARG A 39 5.58 -1.46 28.30
C ARG A 39 6.71 -2.49 28.17
N GLU A 40 6.49 -3.69 28.70
CA GLU A 40 7.43 -4.82 28.67
C GLU A 40 7.60 -5.40 27.25
N ASP A 41 6.59 -5.27 26.39
CA ASP A 41 6.60 -5.81 25.01
C ASP A 41 7.25 -4.85 24.01
N ILE A 42 7.41 -3.58 24.37
CA ILE A 42 7.96 -2.55 23.47
C ILE A 42 9.37 -2.87 22.97
N PRO A 43 10.31 -3.36 23.79
CA PRO A 43 11.62 -3.78 23.30
C PRO A 43 11.54 -4.86 22.21
N ALA A 44 10.70 -5.88 22.39
CA ALA A 44 10.48 -6.92 21.40
C ALA A 44 9.88 -6.35 20.11
N LEU A 45 8.84 -5.50 20.26
CA LEU A 45 8.23 -4.81 19.13
C LEU A 45 9.23 -3.98 18.32
N LEU A 46 10.17 -3.29 18.98
CA LEU A 46 11.19 -2.48 18.29
C LEU A 46 12.22 -3.32 17.54
N ILE A 47 12.52 -4.54 18.02
CA ILE A 47 13.39 -5.50 17.33
C ILE A 47 12.71 -5.99 16.04
N ASP A 48 11.41 -6.26 16.09
CA ASP A 48 10.64 -6.80 14.96
C ASP A 48 10.10 -5.71 14.01
N LEU A 49 10.08 -4.44 14.44
CA LEU A 49 9.56 -3.31 13.69
C LEU A 49 10.12 -3.20 12.25
N PRO A 50 11.42 -3.42 11.98
CA PRO A 50 11.95 -3.43 10.62
C PRO A 50 11.29 -4.46 9.71
N ALA A 51 11.02 -5.67 10.22
CA ALA A 51 10.37 -6.72 9.46
C ALA A 51 8.92 -6.32 9.13
N PHE A 52 8.17 -5.83 10.12
CA PHE A 52 6.79 -5.36 9.91
C PHE A 52 6.69 -4.24 8.86
N ILE A 53 7.61 -3.28 8.86
CA ILE A 53 7.65 -2.21 7.85
C ILE A 53 7.91 -2.78 6.45
N ILE A 54 8.84 -3.73 6.32
CA ILE A 54 9.17 -4.34 5.02
C ILE A 54 7.99 -5.16 4.49
N ASP A 55 7.34 -5.94 5.35
CA ASP A 55 6.23 -6.80 4.97
C ASP A 55 5.00 -5.99 4.55
N GLU A 56 4.67 -4.93 5.29
CA GLU A 56 3.58 -4.02 4.93
C GLU A 56 3.87 -3.29 3.60
N GLN A 57 5.12 -2.86 3.37
CA GLN A 57 5.51 -2.28 2.08
C GLN A 57 5.39 -3.28 0.93
N ASN A 58 5.80 -4.54 1.14
CA ASN A 58 5.67 -5.59 0.13
C ASN A 58 4.21 -5.91 -0.14
N TYR A 59 3.37 -5.93 0.89
CA TYR A 59 1.93 -6.13 0.76
C TYR A 59 1.28 -4.99 -0.02
N ARG A 60 1.63 -3.73 0.28
CA ARG A 60 1.17 -2.55 -0.48
C ARG A 60 1.62 -2.61 -1.94
N LYS A 61 2.88 -2.97 -2.22
CA LYS A 61 3.38 -3.17 -3.59
C LYS A 61 2.66 -4.30 -4.34
N LYS A 62 2.33 -5.40 -3.67
CA LYS A 62 1.51 -6.48 -4.26
C LYS A 62 0.06 -6.04 -4.50
N LYS A 63 -0.45 -5.11 -3.71
CA LYS A 63 -1.76 -4.47 -3.93
C LYS A 63 -1.73 -3.39 -5.01
N GLU A 64 -0.56 -2.81 -5.31
CA GLU A 64 -0.41 -1.93 -6.46
C GLU A 64 -0.63 -2.76 -7.73
N LYS A 65 -1.73 -2.42 -8.42
CA LYS A 65 -2.25 -3.09 -9.59
C LYS A 65 -1.17 -3.13 -10.68
N ASP A 66 -0.89 -4.30 -11.24
CA ASP A 66 -0.07 -4.41 -12.44
C ASP A 66 -0.65 -3.51 -13.53
N VAL A 67 0.15 -2.55 -14.01
CA VAL A 67 -0.27 -1.56 -14.99
C VAL A 67 0.15 -2.01 -16.37
N ILE A 68 -0.82 -2.39 -17.20
CA ILE A 68 -0.60 -2.67 -18.63
C ILE A 68 -0.62 -1.34 -19.40
N ARG A 69 0.48 -1.01 -20.09
CA ARG A 69 0.58 0.18 -20.96
C ARG A 69 0.97 -0.24 -22.36
N PHE A 70 0.24 0.25 -23.36
CA PHE A 70 0.60 0.13 -24.76
C PHE A 70 0.27 1.43 -25.48
N ARG A 71 1.02 1.71 -26.56
CA ARG A 71 0.80 2.89 -27.38
C ARG A 71 -0.19 2.55 -28.48
N VAL A 72 -1.10 3.46 -28.75
CA VAL A 72 -2.04 3.40 -29.87
C VAL A 72 -2.03 4.73 -30.59
N SER A 73 -2.34 4.70 -31.88
CA SER A 73 -2.62 5.92 -32.62
C SER A 73 -3.91 6.57 -32.09
N SER A 74 -4.09 7.86 -32.36
CA SER A 74 -5.34 8.56 -32.04
C SER A 74 -6.55 7.93 -32.75
N GLU A 75 -6.36 7.42 -33.97
CA GLU A 75 -7.41 6.73 -34.73
C GLU A 75 -7.82 5.42 -34.07
N ASP A 76 -6.85 4.61 -33.64
CA ASP A 76 -7.13 3.33 -32.99
C ASP A 76 -7.78 3.54 -31.63
N LYS A 77 -7.36 4.57 -30.90
CA LYS A 77 -8.01 4.97 -29.65
C LYS A 77 -9.49 5.28 -29.86
N ASN A 78 -9.82 6.08 -30.87
CA ASN A 78 -11.21 6.41 -31.21
C ASN A 78 -12.02 5.17 -31.61
N LYS A 79 -11.41 4.22 -32.35
CA LYS A 79 -12.05 2.94 -32.70
C LYS A 79 -12.33 2.09 -31.46
N ILE A 80 -11.38 2.03 -30.52
CA ILE A 80 -11.51 1.28 -29.27
C ILE A 80 -12.63 1.88 -28.41
N GLU A 81 -12.69 3.21 -28.27
CA GLU A 81 -13.74 3.90 -27.51
C GLU A 81 -15.13 3.64 -28.09
N LYS A 82 -15.30 3.76 -29.41
CA LYS A 82 -16.58 3.45 -30.08
C LYS A 82 -16.99 2.00 -29.89
N ARG A 83 -16.05 1.06 -29.94
CA ARG A 83 -16.33 -0.37 -29.70
C ARG A 83 -16.71 -0.62 -28.25
N ALA A 84 -16.04 -0.01 -27.28
CA ALA A 84 -16.38 -0.15 -25.87
C ALA A 84 -17.83 0.30 -25.59
N ILE A 85 -18.21 1.47 -26.10
CA ILE A 85 -19.58 2.00 -25.98
C ILE A 85 -20.59 1.09 -26.68
N LYS A 86 -20.29 0.66 -27.92
CA LYS A 86 -21.17 -0.23 -28.70
C LYS A 86 -21.46 -1.54 -27.97
N ASN A 87 -20.48 -2.07 -27.23
CA ASN A 87 -20.63 -3.30 -26.45
C ASN A 87 -21.12 -3.05 -25.00
N GLY A 88 -21.54 -1.83 -24.66
CA GLY A 88 -22.16 -1.52 -23.36
C GLY A 88 -21.19 -1.34 -22.19
N TYR A 89 -19.88 -1.22 -22.43
CA TYR A 89 -18.91 -1.01 -21.36
C TYR A 89 -18.88 0.45 -20.91
N SER A 90 -18.83 0.66 -19.60
CA SER A 90 -18.69 1.99 -18.98
C SER A 90 -17.29 2.58 -19.14
N THR A 91 -16.28 1.76 -19.42
CA THR A 91 -14.90 2.22 -19.62
C THR A 91 -14.17 1.39 -20.69
N VAL A 92 -13.25 2.02 -21.40
CA VAL A 92 -12.33 1.36 -22.33
C VAL A 92 -11.51 0.26 -21.65
N SER A 93 -11.08 0.50 -20.41
CA SER A 93 -10.29 -0.48 -19.65
C SER A 93 -11.08 -1.75 -19.34
N ALA A 94 -12.38 -1.64 -19.05
CA ALA A 94 -13.24 -2.81 -18.84
C ALA A 94 -13.40 -3.61 -20.14
N TYR A 95 -13.66 -2.91 -21.24
CA TYR A 95 -13.77 -3.53 -22.57
C TYR A 95 -12.48 -4.26 -22.97
N LEU A 96 -11.31 -3.60 -22.84
CA LEU A 96 -10.02 -4.18 -23.20
C LEU A 96 -9.64 -5.36 -22.30
N ARG A 97 -9.98 -5.29 -21.01
CA ARG A 97 -9.74 -6.40 -20.08
C ARG A 97 -10.54 -7.62 -20.49
N ASP A 98 -11.83 -7.43 -20.76
CA ASP A 98 -12.71 -8.54 -21.12
C ASP A 98 -12.30 -9.14 -22.46
N LEU A 99 -11.93 -8.31 -23.43
CA LEU A 99 -11.41 -8.76 -24.73
C LEU A 99 -10.09 -9.56 -24.62
N ALA A 100 -9.24 -9.25 -23.64
CA ALA A 100 -7.95 -9.92 -23.48
C ALA A 100 -8.05 -11.22 -22.66
N LEU A 101 -9.12 -11.39 -21.89
CA LEU A 101 -9.34 -12.53 -21.00
C LEU A 101 -10.44 -13.49 -21.47
N GLY A 102 -11.35 -13.02 -22.33
CA GLY A 102 -12.39 -13.79 -23.00
C GLY A 102 -11.91 -14.40 -24.31
#